data_AF-A0A257U858-F1
#
_entry.id   AF-A0A257U858-F1
#
_cell.length_a   1.000
_cell.length_b   1.000
_cell.length_c   1.000
_cell.angle_alpha   90.00
_cell.angle_beta   90.00
_cell.angle_gamma   90.00
#
_symmetry.space_group_name_H-M   'P 1'
#
loop_
_entity.id
_entity.type
_entity.pdbx_description
1 polymer ?
#
loop_
_entity_poly.entity_id
_entity_poly.type
_entity_poly.pdbx_seq_one_letter_code
_entity_poly.pdbx_strand_id
1 'polypeptide(L)' 'MLISLPSRVIKAQGRVVWETVAQGGTVEVGVEFLDVSAKDRRALEAAVAGAVAAVS' A
#
# COMPACT_ATOMS: atom_id res chain seq x y z
N MET A 1 -10.34 -3.20 0.61
CA MET A 1 -9.32 -3.26 1.67
C MET A 1 -9.19 -1.90 2.36
N LEU A 2 -8.70 -1.90 3.60
CA LEU A 2 -8.33 -0.68 4.32
C LEU A 2 -6.81 -0.58 4.37
N ILE A 3 -6.26 0.58 4.05
CA ILE A 3 -4.82 0.85 4.09
C ILE A 3 -4.59 1.94 5.12
N SER A 4 -3.76 1.65 6.12
CA SER A 4 -3.38 2.63 7.13
C SER A 4 -2.16 3.41 6.64
N LEU A 5 -2.30 4.72 6.48
CA LEU A 5 -1.22 5.66 6.18
C LEU A 5 -0.89 6.46 7.45
N PRO A 6 0.30 7.09 7.56
CA PRO A 6 0.69 7.84 8.75
C PRO A 6 -0.32 8.93 9.17
N SER A 7 -1.02 9.55 8.23
CA SER A 7 -1.97 10.64 8.49
C SER A 7 -3.44 10.21 8.51
N ARG A 8 -3.80 9.02 8.00
CA ARG A 8 -5.19 8.58 7.85
C ARG A 8 -5.32 7.12 7.38
N VAL A 9 -6.52 6.58 7.53
CA VAL A 9 -6.93 5.34 6.84
C VAL A 9 -7.61 5.69 5.52
N ILE A 10 -7.31 4.92 4.47
CA ILE A 10 -7.97 5.02 3.15
C ILE A 10 -8.63 3.69 2.76
N LYS A 11 -9.64 3.78 1.89
CA LYS A 11 -10.30 2.63 1.27
C LYS A 11 -9.79 2.45 -0.15
N ALA A 12 -9.48 1.21 -0.52
CA ALA A 12 -9.08 0.84 -1.87
C ALA A 12 -9.75 -0.48 -2.28
N GLN A 13 -10.01 -0.62 -3.58
CA GLN A 13 -10.20 -1.94 -4.21
C GLN A 13 -8.89 -2.37 -4.82
N GLY A 14 -8.53 -3.64 -4.66
CA GLY A 14 -7.29 -4.16 -5.19
C GLY A 14 -7.37 -5.66 -5.40
N ARG A 15 -6.45 -6.15 -6.22
CA ARG A 15 -6.29 -7.55 -6.59
C ARG A 15 -4.90 -8.00 -6.19
N VAL A 16 -4.80 -9.18 -5.60
CA VAL A 16 -3.51 -9.83 -5.37
C VAL A 16 -2.94 -10.27 -6.71
N VAL A 17 -1.71 -9.85 -7.01
CA VAL A 17 -1.03 -10.15 -8.28
C VAL A 17 0.14 -11.11 -8.11
N TRP A 18 0.68 -11.22 -6.90
CA TRP A 18 1.65 -12.25 -6.53
C TRP A 18 1.58 -12.50 -5.03
N GLU A 19 1.99 -13.70 -4.62
CA GLU A 19 2.11 -14.12 -3.23
C GLU A 19 3.42 -14.90 -3.08
N THR A 20 4.14 -14.69 -1.98
CA THR A 20 5.33 -15.47 -1.64
C THR A 20 5.42 -15.71 -0.15
N VAL A 21 6.06 -16.81 0.24
CA VAL A 21 6.39 -17.08 1.64
C VAL A 21 7.80 -16.57 1.88
N ALA A 22 7.91 -15.49 2.65
CA ALA A 22 9.19 -14.93 3.08
C ALA A 22 9.81 -15.77 4.21
N GLN A 23 11.08 -15.47 4.52
CA GLN A 23 11.78 -16.13 5.62
C GLN A 23 11.05 -15.92 6.95
N GLY A 24 10.98 -16.96 7.77
CA GLY A 24 10.27 -16.92 9.06
C GLY A 24 8.77 -17.19 8.97
N GLY A 25 8.24 -17.63 7.82
CA GLY A 25 6.83 -18.01 7.68
C GLY A 25 5.87 -16.84 7.46
N THR A 26 6.40 -15.63 7.28
CA THR A 26 5.63 -14.46 6.86
C THR A 26 5.19 -14.63 5.42
N VAL A 27 3.92 -14.36 5.12
CA VAL A 27 3.42 -14.30 3.75
C VAL A 27 3.47 -12.85 3.28
N GLU A 28 4.16 -12.61 2.17
CA GLU A 28 4.16 -11.33 1.48
C GLU A 28 3.25 -11.40 0.26
N VAL A 29 2.46 -10.35 0.05
CA VAL A 29 1.53 -10.27 -1.08
C VAL A 29 1.72 -8.95 -1.82
N GLY A 30 1.80 -9.04 -3.14
CA GLY A 30 1.73 -7.89 -4.03
C GLY A 30 0.28 -7.58 -4.38
N VAL A 31 -0.13 -6.34 -4.17
CA VAL A 31 -1.50 -5.89 -4.49
C VAL A 31 -1.44 -4.82 -5.57
N GLU A 32 -2.20 -5.02 -6.65
CA GLU A 32 -2.51 -4.00 -7.64
C GLU A 32 -3.80 -3.28 -7.24
N PHE A 33 -3.79 -1.95 -7.20
CA PHE A 33 -4.98 -1.16 -6.92
C PHE A 33 -5.85 -1.01 -8.17
N LEU A 34 -7.09 -1.47 -8.07
CA LEU A 34 -8.07 -1.40 -9.16
C LEU A 34 -8.88 -0.09 -9.11
N ASP A 35 -9.23 0.35 -7.90
CA ASP A 35 -9.96 1.59 -7.69
C ASP A 35 -9.53 2.25 -6.37
N VAL A 36 -9.17 3.54 -6.47
CA VAL A 36 -8.82 4.42 -5.38
C VAL A 36 -9.29 5.82 -5.75
N SER A 37 -10.00 6.48 -4.84
CA SER A 37 -10.44 7.86 -5.07
C SER A 37 -9.25 8.78 -5.35
N ALA A 38 -9.41 9.80 -6.19
CA ALA A 38 -8.31 10.71 -6.53
C ALA A 38 -7.70 11.40 -5.28
N LYS A 39 -8.52 11.69 -4.28
CA LYS A 39 -8.07 12.25 -2.99
C LYS A 39 -7.20 11.26 -2.23
N ASP A 40 -7.60 9.99 -2.16
CA ASP A 40 -6.87 8.97 -1.42
C ASP A 40 -5.61 8.53 -2.16
N ARG A 41 -5.63 8.50 -3.50
CA ARG A 41 -4.45 8.24 -4.32
C ARG A 41 -3.35 9.27 -4.06
N ARG A 42 -3.68 10.57 -4.03
CA ARG A 42 -2.70 11.62 -3.69
C ARG A 42 -2.13 11.46 -2.29
N ALA A 43 -2.96 11.08 -1.31
CA ALA A 43 -2.49 10.84 0.05
C ALA A 43 -1.55 9.63 0.13
N LEU A 44 -1.85 8.57 -0.63
CA LEU A 44 -1.01 7.39 -0.75
C LEU A 44 0.34 7.72 -1.42
N GLU A 45 0.32 8.41 -2.56
CA GLU A 45 1.52 8.85 -3.29
C GLU A 45 2.44 9.69 -2.37
N ALA A 46 1.87 10.63 -1.60
CA ALA A 46 2.63 11.44 -0.65
C ALA A 46 3.24 10.60 0.50
N ALA A 47 2.49 9.63 1.03
CA ALA A 47 2.98 8.72 2.07
C ALA A 47 4.15 7.85 1.56
N VAL A 48 4.06 7.34 0.32
CA VAL A 48 5.12 6.56 -0.31
C VAL A 48 6.38 7.42 -0.51
N ALA A 49 6.23 8.64 -1.04
CA ALA A 49 7.36 9.56 -1.21
C ALA A 49 8.06 9.87 0.13
N GLY A 50 7.28 10.10 1.19
CA GLY A 50 7.82 10.33 2.53
C GLY A 50 8.55 9.10 3.11
N ALA A 51 8.02 7.90 2.88
CA ALA A 51 8.68 6.67 3.30
C ALA A 51 10.02 6.46 2.56
N VAL A 52 10.05 6.65 1.24
CA VAL A 52 11.27 6.52 0.42
C VAL A 52 12.35 7.51 0.88
N ALA A 53 11.98 8.76 1.16
CA ALA A 53 12.90 9.77 1.66
C ALA A 53 13.49 9.42 3.04
N ALA A 54 12.77 8.69 3.89
CA ALA A 54 13.24 8.30 5.21
C ALA A 54 14.25 7.14 5.21
N VAL A 55 14.35 6.39 4.12
CA VAL A 55 15.31 5.28 3.94
C VAL A 55 16.40 5.57 2.90
N SER A 56 16.41 6.78 2.31
CA SER A 56 17.47 7.28 1.41
C SER A 56 18.53 8.05 2.20
#